data_AF-I1BS74-F1
#
_entry.id   AF-I1BS74-F1
#
_cell.length_a   1.000
_cell.length_b   1.000
_cell.length_c   1.000
_cell.angle_alpha   90.00
_cell.angle_beta   90.00
_cell.angle_gamma   90.00
#
_symmetry.space_group_name_H-M   'P 1'
#
loop_
_entity.id
_entity.type
_entity.pdbx_description
1 polymer ?
#
loop_
_entity_poly.entity_id
_entity_poly.type
_entity_poly.pdbx_seq_one_letter_code
_entity_poly.pdbx_strand_id
1 'polypeptide(L)'
;MGGPGPMDYIVDQSEFIVESIATHTEYLRNAVPNESSLTCPMSLEKLKNEDVHMKEAKPKRDYVHYTVQNKARFFDLKIEKCMTASAAAKQLGIRPRIAYRWVSQYNACPDSIFESCKKTGRKCILNEEHKSTAVNFIDANPSATVVEVTEHILKRFHGLKVSRSTVNNFMRRECNLSLKKVDFHSIERNSPAKIEERHD
;
A
#
# COMPACT_ATOMS: atom_id res chain seq x y z
N MET A 1 8.09 -45.97 30.65
CA MET A 1 7.63 -45.99 29.24
C MET A 1 6.14 -46.31 29.25
N GLY A 2 5.27 -45.31 29.36
CA GLY A 2 3.81 -45.49 29.31
C GLY A 2 3.27 -44.57 28.23
N GLY A 3 3.01 -45.11 27.04
CA GLY A 3 2.39 -44.36 25.94
C GLY A 3 0.89 -44.22 26.16
N PRO A 4 0.27 -43.09 25.80
CA PRO A 4 -1.17 -42.94 25.92
C PRO A 4 -1.87 -43.88 24.92
N GLY A 5 -2.94 -44.54 25.39
CA GLY A 5 -3.75 -45.47 24.60
C GLY A 5 -4.44 -44.81 23.40
N PRO A 6 -4.91 -45.60 22.43
CA PRO A 6 -5.52 -45.08 21.21
C PRO A 6 -6.79 -44.29 21.55
N MET A 7 -6.90 -43.09 20.99
CA MET A 7 -8.07 -42.23 21.14
C MET A 7 -9.13 -42.62 20.10
N ASP A 8 -10.29 -43.08 20.55
CA ASP A 8 -11.44 -43.31 19.70
C ASP A 8 -11.99 -41.97 19.20
N TYR A 9 -11.94 -41.74 17.89
CA TYR A 9 -12.56 -40.59 17.25
C TYR A 9 -13.87 -41.03 16.61
N ILE A 10 -14.97 -40.36 16.96
CA ILE A 10 -16.25 -40.52 16.28
C ILE A 10 -16.19 -39.63 15.04
N VAL A 11 -16.06 -40.23 13.85
CA VAL A 11 -16.26 -39.52 12.58
C VAL A 11 -17.74 -39.27 12.43
N ASP A 12 -18.17 -38.02 12.57
CA ASP A 12 -19.50 -37.59 12.12
C ASP A 12 -19.53 -37.68 10.60
N GLN A 13 -20.02 -38.79 10.07
CA GLN A 13 -20.37 -38.92 8.65
C GLN A 13 -21.70 -38.19 8.44
N SER A 14 -21.69 -36.87 8.55
CA SER A 14 -22.76 -36.06 7.97
C SER A 14 -22.57 -36.08 6.45
N GLU A 15 -23.32 -36.97 5.78
CA GLU A 15 -23.49 -36.99 4.33
C GLU A 15 -24.24 -35.72 3.88
N PHE A 16 -23.57 -34.57 3.90
CA PHE A 16 -24.08 -33.39 3.23
C PHE A 16 -23.84 -33.56 1.73
N ILE A 17 -24.89 -33.95 1.00
CA ILE A 17 -24.90 -33.96 -0.45
C ILE A 17 -24.79 -32.51 -0.92
N VAL A 18 -23.61 -32.10 -1.39
CA VAL A 18 -23.40 -30.77 -1.99
C VAL A 18 -23.81 -30.86 -3.46
N GLU A 19 -24.99 -30.32 -3.78
CA GLU A 19 -25.45 -30.19 -5.15
C GLU A 19 -24.88 -28.91 -5.79
N SER A 20 -24.27 -29.05 -6.98
CA SER A 20 -23.69 -27.92 -7.70
C SER A 20 -24.81 -27.13 -8.39
N ILE A 21 -25.02 -25.89 -7.94
CA ILE A 21 -26.12 -25.02 -8.43
C ILE A 21 -25.89 -24.42 -9.82
N ALA A 22 -24.65 -24.41 -10.33
CA ALA A 22 -24.33 -23.93 -11.68
C ALA A 22 -22.93 -24.37 -12.10
N THR A 23 -22.76 -24.74 -13.38
CA THR A 23 -21.42 -25.01 -13.94
C THR A 23 -20.76 -23.72 -14.44
N HIS A 24 -19.43 -23.64 -14.37
CA HIS A 24 -18.64 -22.48 -14.84
C HIS A 24 -19.01 -22.01 -16.26
N THR A 25 -19.40 -22.96 -17.13
CA THR A 25 -19.85 -22.68 -18.50
C THR A 25 -21.21 -21.97 -18.58
N GLU A 26 -22.14 -22.25 -17.67
CA GLU A 26 -23.43 -21.53 -17.62
C GLU A 26 -23.23 -20.08 -17.17
N TYR A 27 -22.32 -19.84 -16.22
CA TYR A 27 -21.97 -18.49 -15.80
C TYR A 27 -21.41 -17.66 -16.96
N LEU A 28 -20.49 -18.22 -17.75
CA LEU A 28 -19.91 -17.52 -18.90
C LEU A 28 -20.92 -17.28 -20.03
N ARG A 29 -21.94 -18.14 -20.19
CA ARG A 29 -23.01 -17.94 -21.18
C ARG A 29 -23.88 -16.73 -20.86
N ASN A 30 -24.11 -16.48 -19.57
CA ASN A 30 -24.95 -15.38 -19.09
C ASN A 30 -24.16 -14.10 -18.83
N ALA A 31 -22.82 -14.15 -18.89
CA ALA A 31 -21.98 -12.97 -18.84
C ALA A 31 -22.12 -12.19 -20.16
N VAL A 32 -22.85 -11.07 -20.12
CA VAL A 32 -22.99 -10.15 -21.24
C VAL A 32 -21.59 -9.73 -21.74
N PRO A 33 -21.24 -9.97 -23.01
CA PRO A 33 -20.03 -9.42 -23.60
C PRO A 33 -20.24 -7.91 -23.75
N ASN A 34 -19.48 -7.11 -23.01
CA ASN A 34 -19.45 -5.66 -23.19
C ASN A 34 -18.67 -5.33 -24.48
N GLU A 35 -19.27 -5.63 -25.63
CA GLU A 35 -18.86 -5.06 -26.91
C GLU A 35 -19.69 -3.81 -27.17
N SER A 36 -19.10 -2.65 -26.90
CA SER A 36 -19.56 -1.41 -27.50
C SER A 36 -18.40 -0.75 -28.24
N SER A 37 -18.10 -1.32 -29.41
CA SER A 37 -17.50 -0.60 -30.52
C SER A 37 -18.55 0.36 -31.11
N LEU A 38 -18.35 1.67 -30.99
CA LEU A 38 -19.07 2.65 -31.79
C LEU A 38 -18.10 3.76 -32.20
N THR A 39 -17.71 3.75 -33.47
CA THR A 39 -17.03 4.86 -34.13
C THR A 39 -18.02 5.52 -35.11
N CYS A 40 -17.95 6.86 -35.19
CA CYS A 40 -18.47 7.78 -36.21
C CYS A 40 -19.92 8.31 -36.03
N PRO A 41 -20.27 9.45 -36.66
CA PRO A 41 -19.71 10.81 -36.51
C PRO A 41 -20.86 11.82 -36.25
N MET A 42 -20.62 12.96 -35.58
CA MET A 42 -21.64 14.02 -35.50
C MET A 42 -21.08 15.38 -35.89
N SER A 43 -21.81 16.00 -36.82
CA SER A 43 -21.49 17.22 -37.54
C SER A 43 -21.50 18.46 -36.66
N LEU A 44 -20.65 19.40 -37.06
CA LEU A 44 -20.54 20.76 -36.59
C LEU A 44 -21.81 21.55 -36.98
N GLU A 45 -22.74 21.76 -36.05
CA GLU A 45 -23.67 22.89 -36.11
C GLU A 45 -23.27 23.95 -35.09
N LYS A 46 -22.90 25.11 -35.62
CA LYS A 46 -22.55 26.31 -34.85
C LYS A 46 -23.79 26.85 -34.15
N LEU A 47 -23.78 26.88 -32.83
CA LEU A 47 -24.61 27.81 -32.07
C LEU A 47 -23.72 28.88 -31.45
N LYS A 48 -23.85 30.10 -31.95
CA LYS A 48 -23.19 31.30 -31.41
C LYS A 48 -23.88 31.66 -30.10
N ASN A 49 -23.21 31.43 -28.98
CA ASN A 49 -23.56 32.08 -27.72
C ASN A 49 -22.31 32.77 -27.21
N GLU A 50 -22.31 34.09 -27.28
CA GLU A 50 -21.34 34.91 -26.55
C GLU A 50 -21.61 34.69 -25.07
N ASP A 51 -20.70 33.98 -24.41
CA ASP A 51 -20.71 33.81 -22.97
C ASP A 51 -19.36 34.18 -22.39
N VAL A 52 -19.46 34.81 -21.23
CA VAL A 52 -18.47 35.41 -20.35
C VAL A 52 -17.10 34.72 -20.42
N HIS A 53 -16.02 35.50 -20.62
CA HIS A 53 -14.64 35.01 -20.58
C HIS A 53 -14.27 34.55 -19.15
N MET A 54 -14.74 33.36 -18.77
CA MET A 54 -14.08 32.55 -17.76
C MET A 54 -12.72 32.16 -18.33
N LYS A 55 -11.64 32.45 -17.58
CA LYS A 55 -10.30 32.00 -17.96
C LYS A 55 -10.33 30.47 -18.00
N GLU A 56 -10.38 29.91 -19.20
CA GLU A 56 -10.30 28.47 -19.40
C GLU A 56 -9.12 27.91 -18.61
N ALA A 57 -9.40 26.94 -17.75
CA ALA A 57 -8.36 26.23 -17.03
C ALA A 57 -7.47 25.54 -18.07
N LYS A 58 -6.21 25.99 -18.20
CA LYS A 58 -5.26 25.39 -19.14
C LYS A 58 -5.28 23.86 -18.94
N PRO A 59 -5.46 23.06 -20.00
CA PRO A 59 -5.46 21.62 -19.86
C PRO A 59 -4.16 21.19 -19.18
N LYS A 60 -4.27 20.37 -18.13
CA LYS A 60 -3.11 19.80 -17.44
C LYS A 60 -2.24 19.15 -18.51
N ARG A 61 -1.00 19.63 -18.67
CA ARG A 61 -0.07 19.05 -19.65
C ARG A 61 0.11 17.57 -19.33
N ASP A 62 -0.11 16.72 -20.32
CA ASP A 62 0.17 15.29 -20.19
C ASP A 62 1.63 15.10 -19.77
N TYR A 63 1.80 14.44 -18.63
CA TYR A 63 3.12 14.17 -18.08
C TYR A 63 3.76 13.04 -18.87
N VAL A 64 4.74 13.37 -19.71
CA VAL A 64 5.51 12.36 -20.45
C VAL A 64 6.35 11.55 -19.47
N HIS A 65 6.02 10.27 -19.33
CA HIS A 65 6.76 9.32 -18.52
C HIS A 65 7.84 8.63 -19.37
N TYR A 66 9.08 8.62 -18.89
CA TYR A 66 10.18 7.91 -19.54
C TYR A 66 10.53 6.66 -18.75
N THR A 67 10.49 5.51 -19.42
CA THR A 67 10.82 4.21 -18.83
C THR A 67 12.33 4.00 -18.72
N VAL A 68 12.74 2.95 -18.01
CA VAL A 68 14.13 2.48 -17.97
C VAL A 68 14.63 2.14 -19.38
N GLN A 69 13.78 1.57 -20.24
CA GLN A 69 14.11 1.27 -21.63
C GLN A 69 14.44 2.54 -22.44
N ASN A 70 13.73 3.65 -22.20
CA ASN A 70 14.04 4.93 -22.86
C ASN A 70 15.42 5.44 -22.47
N LYS A 71 15.85 5.24 -21.22
CA LYS A 71 17.21 5.56 -20.76
C LYS A 71 18.24 4.66 -21.44
N ALA A 72 18.02 3.35 -21.48
CA ALA A 72 18.94 2.40 -22.11
C ALA A 72 19.17 2.77 -23.58
N ARG A 73 18.10 2.87 -24.38
CA ARG A 73 18.17 3.27 -25.80
C ARG A 73 18.90 4.61 -26.00
N PHE A 74 18.71 5.56 -25.09
CA PHE A 74 19.40 6.84 -25.16
C PHE A 74 20.92 6.69 -24.97
N PHE A 75 21.35 5.87 -24.01
CA PHE A 75 22.78 5.62 -23.80
C PHE A 75 23.40 4.73 -24.87
N ASP A 76 22.66 3.79 -25.45
CA ASP A 76 23.12 3.02 -26.61
C ASP A 76 23.47 3.97 -27.78
N LEU A 77 22.56 4.90 -28.10
CA LEU A 77 22.81 5.92 -29.14
C LEU A 77 23.97 6.85 -28.78
N LYS A 78 24.05 7.30 -27.52
CA LYS A 78 25.07 8.25 -27.10
C LYS A 78 26.47 7.63 -27.01
N ILE A 79 26.58 6.41 -26.48
CA ILE A 79 27.85 5.74 -26.20
C ILE A 79 28.26 4.91 -27.41
N GLU A 80 27.47 3.90 -27.79
CA GLU A 80 27.84 2.95 -28.85
C GLU A 80 27.87 3.63 -30.22
N LYS A 81 26.91 4.52 -30.51
CA LYS A 81 26.86 5.28 -31.77
C LYS A 81 27.52 6.67 -31.69
N CYS A 82 28.18 6.98 -30.57
CA CYS A 82 28.89 8.25 -30.33
C CYS A 82 28.08 9.52 -30.66
N MET A 83 26.74 9.47 -30.53
CA MET A 83 25.91 10.62 -30.83
C MET A 83 26.01 11.70 -29.75
N THR A 84 25.76 12.95 -30.13
CA THR A 84 25.55 14.01 -29.15
C THR A 84 24.24 13.77 -28.37
N ALA A 85 24.19 14.23 -27.12
CA ALA A 85 23.00 14.09 -26.28
C ALA A 85 21.75 14.68 -26.95
N SER A 86 21.89 15.80 -27.67
CA SER A 86 20.81 16.44 -28.41
C SER A 86 20.33 15.58 -29.59
N ALA A 87 21.25 15.00 -30.36
CA ALA A 87 20.93 14.16 -31.51
C ALA A 87 20.19 12.88 -31.07
N ALA A 88 20.72 12.17 -30.06
CA ALA A 88 20.07 10.98 -29.49
C ALA A 88 18.69 11.29 -28.90
N ALA A 89 18.55 12.44 -28.22
CA ALA A 89 17.26 12.87 -27.67
C ALA A 89 16.23 13.15 -28.77
N LYS A 90 16.63 13.84 -29.84
CA LYS A 90 15.77 14.14 -30.99
C LYS A 90 15.31 12.85 -31.67
N GLN A 91 16.20 11.88 -31.86
CA GLN A 91 15.88 10.60 -32.48
C GLN A 91 14.88 9.77 -31.65
N LEU A 92 14.96 9.84 -30.32
CA LEU A 92 14.07 9.09 -29.42
C LEU A 92 12.84 9.90 -28.96
N GLY A 93 12.63 11.11 -29.48
CA GLY A 93 11.54 12.00 -29.03
C GLY A 93 11.65 12.42 -27.56
N ILE A 94 12.86 12.37 -26.99
CA ILE A 94 13.12 12.75 -25.59
C ILE A 94 13.31 14.26 -25.52
N ARG A 95 12.67 14.90 -24.52
CA ARG A 95 12.88 16.33 -24.26
C ARG A 95 14.36 16.60 -23.95
N PRO A 96 15.04 17.57 -24.61
CA PRO A 96 16.48 17.81 -24.42
C PRO A 96 16.89 18.00 -22.95
N ARG A 97 16.07 18.69 -22.15
CA ARG A 97 16.30 18.88 -20.71
C ARG A 97 16.44 17.55 -19.95
N ILE A 98 15.69 16.53 -20.33
CA ILE A 98 15.74 15.21 -19.71
C ILE A 98 17.02 14.47 -20.11
N ALA A 99 17.39 14.54 -21.39
CA ALA A 99 18.62 13.96 -21.90
C ALA A 99 19.86 14.54 -21.20
N TYR A 100 19.98 15.86 -21.11
CA TYR A 100 21.09 16.48 -20.37
C TYR A 100 21.10 16.09 -18.89
N ARG A 101 19.94 16.03 -18.24
CA ARG A 101 19.85 15.57 -16.85
C ARG A 101 20.34 14.14 -16.68
N TRP A 102 19.98 13.23 -17.60
CA TRP A 102 20.48 11.86 -17.59
C TRP A 102 21.99 11.81 -17.79
N VAL A 103 22.54 12.61 -18.71
CA VAL A 103 23.98 12.71 -18.89
C VAL A 103 24.69 13.21 -17.63
N SER A 104 24.16 14.25 -16.98
CA SER A 104 24.74 14.75 -15.72
C SER A 104 24.70 13.70 -14.61
N GLN A 105 23.61 12.93 -14.51
CA GLN A 105 23.50 11.83 -13.54
C GLN A 105 24.50 10.72 -13.84
N TYR A 106 24.60 10.31 -15.10
CA TYR A 106 25.55 9.28 -15.54
C TYR A 106 26.99 9.67 -15.23
N ASN A 107 27.36 10.91 -15.51
CA ASN A 107 28.70 11.42 -15.23
C ASN A 107 29.01 11.51 -13.73
N ALA A 108 27.99 11.68 -12.88
CA ALA A 108 28.16 11.73 -11.43
C ALA A 108 28.23 10.34 -10.80
N CYS A 109 27.32 9.43 -11.21
CA CYS A 109 27.29 8.05 -10.76
C CYS A 109 26.53 7.20 -11.78
N PRO A 110 27.23 6.43 -12.64
CA PRO A 110 26.60 5.65 -13.70
C PRO A 110 25.65 4.58 -13.14
N ASP A 111 25.98 3.95 -12.01
CA ASP A 111 25.16 2.91 -11.39
C ASP A 111 23.78 3.44 -10.96
N SER A 112 23.73 4.69 -10.46
CA SER A 112 22.51 5.32 -9.97
C SER A 112 21.48 5.66 -11.06
N ILE A 113 21.87 5.65 -12.34
CA ILE A 113 20.99 6.15 -13.40
C ILE A 113 19.81 5.22 -13.67
N PHE A 114 20.01 3.92 -13.46
CA PHE A 114 18.99 2.89 -13.63
C PHE A 114 18.33 2.51 -12.31
N GLU A 115 18.92 2.88 -11.18
CA GLU A 115 18.26 2.76 -9.89
C GLU A 115 17.02 3.65 -9.84
N SER A 116 15.86 3.00 -9.71
CA SER A 116 14.69 3.67 -9.20
C SER A 116 14.97 3.92 -7.72
N CYS A 117 15.55 5.09 -7.38
CA CYS A 117 15.53 5.53 -5.99
C CYS A 117 14.06 5.60 -5.60
N LYS A 118 13.56 4.56 -4.91
CA LYS A 118 12.29 4.63 -4.20
C LYS A 118 12.43 5.89 -3.38
N LYS A 119 11.54 6.86 -3.58
CA LYS A 119 11.58 8.08 -2.80
C LYS A 119 11.35 7.66 -1.36
N THR A 120 12.43 7.36 -0.64
CA THR A 120 12.37 7.13 0.79
C THR A 120 11.74 8.39 1.32
N GLY A 121 10.56 8.22 1.94
CA GLY A 121 9.81 9.35 2.46
C GLY A 121 10.66 10.13 3.47
N ARG A 122 10.05 11.17 4.05
CA ARG A 122 10.65 11.85 5.20
C ARG A 122 11.11 10.79 6.23
N LYS A 123 12.35 10.91 6.70
CA LYS A 123 12.89 10.02 7.75
C LYS A 123 11.87 9.95 8.89
N CYS A 124 11.47 8.73 9.27
CA CYS A 124 10.48 8.53 10.31
C CYS A 124 11.02 9.10 11.64
N ILE A 125 10.15 9.76 12.41
CA ILE A 125 10.52 10.34 13.72
C ILE A 125 10.87 9.23 14.71
N LEU A 126 10.21 8.08 14.57
CA LEU A 126 10.47 6.86 15.33
C LEU A 126 11.36 5.94 14.48
N ASN A 127 12.36 5.32 15.13
CA ASN A 127 13.42 4.53 14.51
C ASN A 127 13.47 3.12 15.15
N GLU A 128 14.46 2.30 14.78
CA GLU A 128 14.61 0.93 15.30
C GLU A 128 14.88 0.86 16.81
N GLU A 129 15.52 1.87 17.42
CA GLU A 129 15.72 1.94 18.88
C GLU A 129 14.39 2.17 19.62
N HIS A 130 13.53 3.02 19.07
CA HIS A 130 12.18 3.22 19.60
C HIS A 130 11.33 1.95 19.46
N LYS A 131 11.48 1.22 18.33
CA LYS A 131 10.79 -0.05 18.09
C LYS A 131 11.18 -1.12 19.10
N SER A 132 12.48 -1.36 19.29
CA SER A 132 12.96 -2.34 20.27
C SER A 132 12.50 -1.98 21.70
N THR A 133 12.49 -0.69 22.05
CA THR A 133 11.98 -0.25 23.36
C THR A 133 10.49 -0.55 23.53
N ALA A 134 9.67 -0.31 22.50
CA ALA A 134 8.24 -0.58 22.54
C ALA A 134 7.94 -2.08 22.65
N VAL A 135 8.64 -2.91 21.86
CA VAL A 135 8.49 -4.37 21.85
C VAL A 135 8.88 -4.95 23.20
N ASN A 136 10.07 -4.63 23.70
CA ASN A 136 10.55 -5.15 24.99
C ASN A 136 9.63 -4.74 26.17
N PHE A 137 9.06 -3.55 26.12
CA PHE A 137 8.13 -3.09 27.16
C PHE A 137 6.83 -3.91 27.17
N ILE A 138 6.32 -4.28 26.00
CA ILE A 138 5.11 -5.08 25.84
C ILE A 138 5.37 -6.56 26.14
N ASP A 139 6.53 -7.08 25.74
CA ASP A 139 6.92 -8.44 26.10
C ASP A 139 7.02 -8.61 27.62
N ALA A 140 7.51 -7.59 28.33
CA ALA A 140 7.52 -7.56 29.79
C ALA A 140 6.12 -7.31 30.41
N ASN A 141 5.26 -6.57 29.71
CA ASN A 141 3.94 -6.18 30.20
C ASN A 141 2.87 -6.38 29.10
N PRO A 142 2.37 -7.62 28.87
CA PRO A 142 1.46 -7.91 27.76
C PRO A 142 0.14 -7.15 27.79
N SER A 143 -0.31 -6.75 28.99
CA SER A 143 -1.52 -5.95 29.21
C SER A 143 -1.31 -4.44 29.06
N ALA A 144 -0.09 -4.00 28.70
CA ALA A 144 0.24 -2.59 28.62
C ALA A 144 -0.59 -1.86 27.57
N THR A 145 -1.02 -0.66 27.92
CA THR A 145 -1.78 0.22 27.05
C THR A 145 -0.86 1.06 26.17
N VAL A 146 -1.39 1.59 25.07
CA VAL A 146 -0.66 2.54 24.20
C VAL A 146 -0.18 3.77 24.98
N VAL A 147 -0.93 4.19 26.00
CA VAL A 147 -0.57 5.34 26.85
C VAL A 147 0.71 5.04 27.60
N GLU A 148 0.77 3.90 28.29
CA GLU A 148 1.93 3.46 29.05
C GLU A 148 3.16 3.26 28.16
N VAL A 149 2.98 2.66 26.98
CA VAL A 149 4.05 2.52 25.97
C VAL A 149 4.56 3.90 25.53
N THR A 150 3.65 4.85 25.28
CA THR A 150 4.01 6.21 24.86
C THR A 150 4.82 6.91 25.95
N GLU A 151 4.37 6.84 27.19
CA GLU A 151 5.06 7.41 28.35
C GLU A 151 6.43 6.78 28.56
N HIS A 152 6.54 5.45 28.42
CA HIS A 152 7.81 4.74 28.53
C HIS A 152 8.82 5.19 27.46
N ILE A 153 8.37 5.35 26.21
CA ILE A 153 9.22 5.85 25.11
C ILE A 153 9.64 7.31 25.40
N LEU A 154 8.72 8.20 25.75
CA LEU A 154 9.03 9.61 26.04
C LEU A 154 9.97 9.77 27.24
N LYS A 155 9.83 8.91 28.24
CA LYS A 155 10.71 8.88 29.42
C LYS A 155 12.13 8.44 29.08
N ARG A 156 12.27 7.45 28.19
CA ARG A 156 13.58 6.90 27.78
C ARG A 156 14.30 7.81 26.78
N PHE A 157 13.57 8.48 25.90
CA PHE A 157 14.13 9.32 24.83
C PHE A 157 13.80 10.79 25.06
N HIS A 158 14.65 11.47 25.84
CA HIS A 158 14.51 12.89 26.13
C HIS A 158 14.52 13.74 24.84
N GLY A 159 13.54 14.64 24.70
CA GLY A 159 13.40 15.50 23.52
C GLY A 159 12.57 14.91 22.37
N LEU A 160 12.13 13.65 22.47
CA LEU A 160 11.18 13.08 21.51
C LEU A 160 9.81 13.75 21.68
N LYS A 161 9.27 14.31 20.59
CA LYS A 161 7.93 14.91 20.58
C LYS A 161 7.02 14.12 19.63
N VAL A 162 6.30 13.14 20.17
CA VAL A 162 5.37 12.29 19.42
C VAL A 162 4.00 12.24 20.10
N SER A 163 2.94 12.16 19.31
CA SER A 163 1.59 11.98 19.84
C SER A 163 1.31 10.50 20.11
N ARG A 164 0.34 10.21 20.99
CA ARG A 164 -0.17 8.85 21.23
C ARG A 164 -0.63 8.15 19.94
N SER A 165 -1.29 8.88 19.03
CA SER A 165 -1.72 8.34 17.74
C SER A 165 -0.55 7.97 16.83
N THR A 166 0.55 8.74 16.90
CA THR A 166 1.79 8.44 16.15
C THR A 166 2.40 7.14 16.66
N VAL A 167 2.47 6.97 17.98
CA VAL A 167 2.98 5.74 18.61
C VAL A 167 2.08 4.54 18.29
N ASN A 168 0.74 4.67 18.38
CA ASN A 168 -0.19 3.61 17.99
C ASN A 168 0.01 3.15 16.53
N ASN A 169 0.11 4.11 15.60
CA ASN A 169 0.35 3.80 14.19
C ASN A 169 1.70 3.13 13.97
N PHE A 170 2.73 3.58 14.68
CA PHE A 170 4.06 2.99 14.63
C PHE A 170 4.06 1.55 15.15
N MET A 171 3.41 1.28 16.28
CA MET A 171 3.28 -0.06 16.83
C MET A 171 2.59 -1.02 15.85
N ARG A 172 1.52 -0.56 15.19
CA ARG A 172 0.78 -1.37 14.21
C ARG A 172 1.56 -1.64 12.92
N ARG A 173 2.30 -0.65 12.42
CA ARG A 173 2.94 -0.70 11.09
C ARG A 173 4.39 -1.18 11.12
N GLU A 174 5.15 -0.75 12.11
CA GLU A 174 6.60 -0.97 12.18
C GLU A 174 6.95 -2.05 13.21
N CYS A 175 6.22 -2.14 14.32
CA CYS A 175 6.42 -3.19 15.33
C CYS A 175 5.59 -4.46 15.07
N ASN A 176 4.74 -4.47 14.04
CA ASN A 176 3.82 -5.58 13.73
C ASN A 176 2.92 -6.01 14.91
N LEU A 177 2.57 -5.06 15.79
CA LEU A 177 1.74 -5.32 16.96
C LEU A 177 0.27 -5.09 16.64
N SER A 178 -0.56 -6.08 16.96
CA SER A 178 -2.01 -5.95 16.95
C SER A 178 -2.52 -5.71 18.37
N LEU A 179 -3.20 -4.59 18.58
CA LEU A 179 -3.76 -4.25 19.88
C LEU A 179 -5.25 -4.56 19.90
N LYS A 180 -5.67 -5.41 20.84
CA LYS A 180 -7.08 -5.71 21.07
C LYS A 180 -7.65 -4.76 22.10
N LYS A 181 -8.90 -4.34 21.89
CA LYS A 181 -9.68 -3.67 22.93
C LYS A 181 -10.21 -4.73 23.88
N VAL A 182 -10.06 -4.52 25.18
CA VAL A 182 -10.65 -5.38 26.21
C VAL A 182 -12.02 -4.81 26.56
N ASP A 183 -13.05 -5.65 26.47
CA ASP A 183 -14.38 -5.33 26.97
C ASP A 183 -14.49 -5.83 28.41
N PHE A 184 -14.69 -4.90 29.35
CA PHE A 184 -14.85 -5.24 30.76
C PHE A 184 -16.33 -5.48 31.06
N HIS A 185 -16.65 -6.67 31.57
CA HIS A 185 -17.97 -6.97 32.13
C HIS A 185 -17.93 -6.79 33.66
N SER A 186 -19.03 -6.29 34.25
CA SER A 186 -19.12 -6.18 35.70
C SER A 186 -19.04 -7.57 36.35
N ILE A 187 -18.36 -7.65 37.48
CA ILE A 187 -18.21 -8.90 38.25
C ILE A 187 -19.59 -9.47 38.61
N GLU A 188 -20.55 -8.60 38.94
CA GLU A 188 -21.93 -8.97 39.23
C GLU A 188 -22.59 -9.72 38.06
N ARG A 189 -22.35 -9.31 36.81
CA ARG A 189 -22.89 -9.95 35.60
C ARG A 189 -22.32 -11.36 35.38
N ASN A 190 -21.14 -11.66 35.91
CA ASN A 190 -20.51 -12.98 35.87
C ASN A 190 -20.64 -13.73 37.21
N SER A 191 -21.43 -13.23 38.15
CA SER A 191 -21.72 -13.97 39.38
C SER A 191 -22.54 -15.22 39.06
N PRO A 192 -22.30 -16.34 39.76
CA PRO A 192 -23.02 -17.60 39.50
C PRO A 192 -24.55 -17.42 39.57
N ALA A 193 -25.05 -16.61 40.52
CA ALA A 193 -26.46 -16.28 40.64
C ALA A 193 -27.05 -15.58 39.39
N LYS A 194 -26.32 -14.64 38.78
CA LYS A 194 -26.73 -13.93 37.55
C LYS A 194 -26.56 -14.76 36.27
N ILE A 195 -25.80 -15.86 36.33
CA ILE A 195 -25.67 -16.83 35.25
C ILE A 195 -26.88 -17.78 35.31
N GLU A 196 -27.24 -18.27 36.50
CA GLU A 196 -28.44 -19.10 36.72
C GLU A 196 -29.73 -18.38 36.30
N GLU A 197 -29.89 -17.09 36.65
CA GLU A 197 -31.05 -16.26 36.25
C GLU A 197 -31.22 -16.09 34.72
N ARG A 198 -30.24 -16.48 33.89
CA ARG A 198 -30.36 -16.46 32.41
C ARG A 198 -30.80 -17.77 31.80
N HIS A 199 -30.73 -18.85 32.57
CA HIS A 199 -31.09 -20.19 32.11
C HIS A 199 -32.55 -20.55 32.42
N ASP A 200 -33.23 -19.72 33.22
CA ASP A 200 -34.68 -19.73 33.47
C ASP A 200 -35.43 -18.82 32.48
#